data_AF-A0A1B8FGG6-F1
#
_entry.id   AF-A0A1B8FGG6-F1
#
_cell.length_a   1.000
_cell.length_b   1.000
_cell.length_c   1.000
_cell.angle_alpha   90.00
_cell.angle_beta   90.00
_cell.angle_gamma   90.00
#
_symmetry.space_group_name_H-M   'P 1'
#
loop_
_entity.id
_entity.type
_entity.pdbx_description
1 polymer ?
#
loop_
_entity_poly.entity_id
_entity_poly.type
_entity_poly.pdbx_seq_one_letter_code
_entity_poly.pdbx_strand_id
1 'polypeptide(L)'
;MITPSDRFWVVGKQVKGNGPVSLIPPDEDVDIDVLKRYVGQLGQTVQSIIVDYKGLLVKLSSDPEDDRTLTTHYPRFATAPSLQNCLTVQLSQLTEEDRLGPSVDLVSYVDDSGTSKFAVFKYYMIYQTRPWIWNEPHLTKALPKHPNILPFDRVVLSDAEPRVVGFTTPYIPNGTIEQNKDRVFKLAWLKQLLDVVDYLNLNLGIVHQDIAPRNLLVDPETDNHLLFDFDHAARIGQPSCFPERNDVSGVIFTLYEIISQDEHFRLVEHREQDPDAVLILESWPLKCKLDCEVGEFRKLLDDWVRRRKCQDDAPPLKDVDFTPDLPDVPPASPIITGKDDSGEPIWGDDLIQHRKEALKLRKNVIVWERSPRQLAPIE
;
A
#
# COMPACT_ATOMS: atom_id res chain seq x y z
N MET A 1 -3.32 -12.75 -11.06
CA MET A 1 -1.92 -12.62 -11.51
C MET A 1 -1.73 -11.22 -12.00
N ILE A 2 -0.79 -10.49 -11.42
CA ILE A 2 -0.48 -9.12 -11.81
C ILE A 2 0.09 -9.10 -13.22
N THR A 3 -0.21 -8.05 -13.97
CA THR A 3 0.46 -7.82 -15.26
C THR A 3 1.98 -7.81 -15.03
N PRO A 4 2.79 -8.36 -15.94
CA PRO A 4 4.24 -8.33 -15.78
C PRO A 4 4.75 -6.91 -15.43
N SER A 5 4.13 -5.87 -15.99
CA SER A 5 4.41 -4.45 -15.72
C SER A 5 4.34 -4.03 -14.25
N ASP A 6 3.40 -4.54 -13.44
CA ASP A 6 3.27 -4.07 -12.04
C ASP A 6 4.08 -4.92 -11.05
N ARG A 7 4.64 -6.06 -11.49
CA ARG A 7 5.69 -6.79 -10.75
C ARG A 7 6.98 -5.98 -10.61
N PHE A 8 7.12 -4.92 -11.40
CA PHE A 8 8.30 -4.06 -11.51
C PHE A 8 8.21 -2.75 -10.75
N TRP A 9 7.12 -2.52 -10.01
CA TRP A 9 7.13 -1.46 -9.03
C TRP A 9 8.18 -1.79 -7.96
N VAL A 10 9.36 -1.22 -8.13
CA VAL A 10 10.40 -1.16 -7.12
C VAL A 10 10.11 0.10 -6.34
N VAL A 11 9.66 -0.02 -5.10
CA VAL A 11 9.66 1.16 -4.23
C VAL A 11 11.11 1.54 -4.04
N GLY A 12 11.42 2.76 -4.45
CA GLY A 12 12.78 3.22 -4.58
C GLY A 12 13.25 3.13 -6.02
N LYS A 13 13.59 4.29 -6.56
CA LYS A 13 14.34 4.53 -7.78
C LYS A 13 15.71 3.82 -7.72
N GLN A 14 15.74 2.49 -7.76
CA GLN A 14 16.97 1.69 -7.64
C GLN A 14 17.80 1.78 -8.92
N VAL A 15 17.13 1.95 -10.06
CA VAL A 15 17.77 2.14 -11.35
C VAL A 15 17.32 3.47 -11.93
N LYS A 16 18.26 4.39 -12.12
CA LYS A 16 17.99 5.67 -12.77
C LYS A 16 17.86 5.48 -14.29
N GLY A 17 16.75 5.92 -14.89
CA GLY A 17 16.64 6.10 -16.33
C GLY A 17 17.28 7.43 -16.76
N ASN A 18 18.07 7.44 -17.83
CA ASN A 18 18.46 8.66 -18.54
C ASN A 18 18.14 8.51 -20.03
N GLY A 19 17.62 9.56 -20.65
CA GLY A 19 17.25 9.56 -22.06
C GLY A 19 16.61 10.88 -22.47
N PRO A 20 16.09 10.98 -23.70
CA PRO A 20 15.46 12.20 -24.18
C PRO A 20 14.27 12.62 -23.32
N VAL A 21 14.13 13.93 -23.09
CA VAL A 21 13.06 14.52 -22.25
C VAL A 21 11.66 14.10 -22.68
N SER A 22 11.46 13.76 -23.96
CA SER A 22 10.20 13.23 -24.48
C SER A 22 9.83 11.82 -23.99
N LEU A 23 10.78 11.08 -23.43
CA LEU A 23 10.60 9.72 -22.89
C LEU A 23 10.87 9.64 -21.39
N ILE A 24 11.65 10.58 -20.86
CA ILE A 24 12.04 10.69 -19.45
C ILE A 24 11.85 12.16 -19.03
N PRO A 25 10.59 12.66 -18.99
CA PRO A 25 10.25 13.98 -18.47
C PRO A 25 10.61 14.08 -16.98
N PRO A 26 11.07 15.26 -16.49
CA PRO A 26 11.56 15.42 -15.11
C PRO A 26 10.50 15.16 -14.02
N ASP A 27 9.22 15.32 -14.37
CA ASP A 27 8.11 15.46 -13.42
C ASP A 27 6.94 14.49 -13.67
N GLU A 28 7.09 13.48 -14.54
CA GLU A 28 6.04 12.50 -14.84
C GLU A 28 6.51 11.05 -14.66
N ASP A 29 5.57 10.14 -14.37
CA ASP A 29 5.76 8.69 -14.19
C ASP A 29 6.26 7.93 -15.45
N VAL A 30 6.65 8.63 -16.51
CA VAL A 30 7.05 8.08 -17.82
C VAL A 30 8.38 7.32 -17.74
N ASP A 31 9.25 7.64 -16.78
CA ASP A 31 10.48 6.88 -16.48
C ASP A 31 10.20 5.39 -16.24
N ILE A 32 9.03 5.10 -15.66
CA ILE A 32 8.66 3.76 -15.23
C ILE A 32 8.47 2.82 -16.43
N ASP A 33 7.91 3.30 -17.54
CA ASP A 33 7.60 2.45 -18.70
C ASP A 33 8.84 2.01 -19.48
N VAL A 34 9.86 2.86 -19.54
CA VAL A 34 11.17 2.49 -20.09
C VAL A 34 11.88 1.50 -19.17
N LEU A 35 11.89 1.76 -17.87
CA LEU A 35 12.53 0.89 -16.88
C LEU A 35 11.88 -0.50 -16.82
N LYS A 36 10.53 -0.58 -16.91
CA LYS A 36 9.75 -1.82 -16.99
C LYS A 36 10.24 -2.77 -18.09
N ARG A 37 10.71 -2.25 -19.23
CA ARG A 37 11.20 -3.09 -20.36
C ARG A 37 12.48 -3.85 -20.03
N TYR A 38 13.32 -3.28 -19.17
CA TYR A 38 14.69 -3.77 -18.97
C TYR A 38 14.93 -4.39 -17.61
N VAL A 39 14.20 -3.96 -16.56
CA VAL A 39 14.52 -4.28 -15.16
C VAL A 39 14.63 -5.78 -14.86
N GLY A 40 13.87 -6.65 -15.55
CA GLY A 40 13.97 -8.11 -15.42
C GLY A 40 15.22 -8.73 -16.06
N GLN A 41 15.96 -7.98 -16.84
CA GLN A 41 17.21 -8.38 -17.52
C GLN A 41 18.44 -7.70 -16.91
N LEU A 42 18.24 -6.73 -16.00
CA LEU A 42 19.34 -6.02 -15.36
C LEU A 42 20.00 -6.87 -14.28
N GLY A 43 21.33 -6.86 -14.26
CA GLY A 43 22.09 -7.43 -13.14
C GLY A 43 21.87 -6.63 -11.86
N GLN A 44 22.01 -7.28 -10.71
CA GLN A 44 21.85 -6.67 -9.37
C GLN A 44 22.77 -5.46 -9.12
N THR A 45 23.87 -5.35 -9.86
CA THR A 45 24.84 -4.26 -9.70
C THR A 45 24.52 -3.04 -10.55
N VAL A 46 23.50 -3.08 -11.42
CA VAL A 46 23.14 -1.95 -12.29
C VAL A 46 22.47 -0.85 -11.46
N GLN A 47 23.03 0.36 -11.52
CA GLN A 47 22.54 1.56 -10.81
C GLN A 47 21.82 2.54 -11.76
N SER A 48 22.17 2.54 -13.05
CA SER A 48 21.48 3.36 -14.04
C SER A 48 21.49 2.75 -15.43
N ILE A 49 20.52 3.15 -16.24
CA ILE A 49 20.42 2.85 -17.66
C ILE A 49 20.36 4.14 -18.48
N ILE A 50 20.86 4.10 -19.70
CA ILE A 50 20.72 5.16 -20.70
C ILE A 50 19.99 4.57 -21.90
N VAL A 51 18.94 5.26 -22.36
CA VAL A 51 18.16 4.87 -23.54
C VAL A 51 18.19 5.95 -24.62
N ASP A 52 17.98 5.54 -25.87
CA ASP A 52 17.86 6.44 -27.01
C ASP A 52 16.43 7.03 -27.16
N TYR A 53 16.18 7.77 -28.24
CA TYR A 53 14.90 8.39 -28.58
C TYR A 53 13.78 7.39 -28.94
N LYS A 54 14.08 6.10 -29.04
CA LYS A 54 13.09 5.02 -29.19
C LYS A 54 12.87 4.26 -27.87
N GLY A 55 13.57 4.67 -26.80
CA GLY A 55 13.59 3.96 -25.52
C GLY A 55 14.36 2.64 -25.60
N LEU A 56 15.31 2.50 -26.54
CA LEU A 56 16.19 1.35 -26.63
C LEU A 56 17.41 1.53 -25.75
N LEU A 57 17.82 0.47 -25.03
CA LEU A 57 18.97 0.49 -24.16
C LEU A 57 20.28 0.76 -24.93
N VAL A 58 20.97 1.83 -24.53
CA VAL A 58 22.26 2.25 -25.10
C VAL A 58 23.41 1.91 -24.16
N LYS A 59 23.23 2.12 -22.84
CA LYS A 59 24.30 1.95 -21.85
C LYS A 59 23.75 1.53 -20.49
N LEU A 60 24.54 0.75 -19.76
CA LEU A 60 24.35 0.41 -18.35
C LEU A 60 25.46 1.04 -17.52
N SER A 61 25.15 1.46 -16.30
CA SER A 61 26.14 1.83 -15.29
C SER A 61 25.98 0.98 -14.03
N SER A 62 27.10 0.52 -13.50
CA SER A 62 27.20 -0.07 -12.17
C SER A 62 28.02 0.81 -11.22
N ASP A 63 28.25 2.07 -11.58
CA ASP A 63 28.95 3.03 -10.73
C ASP A 63 28.09 3.33 -9.48
N PRO A 64 28.60 3.09 -8.26
CA PRO A 64 27.90 3.45 -7.03
C PRO A 64 27.51 4.94 -6.94
N GLU A 65 28.19 5.84 -7.66
CA GLU A 65 27.81 7.26 -7.71
C GLU A 65 26.48 7.50 -8.43
N ASP A 66 26.07 6.59 -9.31
CA ASP A 66 24.81 6.65 -10.03
C ASP A 66 23.62 6.14 -9.20
N ASP A 67 23.88 5.56 -8.04
CA ASP A 67 22.83 5.11 -7.12
C ASP A 67 22.03 6.29 -6.58
N ARG A 68 20.75 6.32 -6.95
CA ARG A 68 19.77 7.33 -6.49
C ARG A 68 18.84 6.80 -5.41
N THR A 69 19.03 5.56 -4.96
CA THR A 69 18.21 4.92 -3.92
C THR A 69 18.27 5.74 -2.64
N LEU A 70 17.11 5.96 -2.03
CA LEU A 70 17.01 6.56 -0.70
C LEU A 70 17.19 5.50 0.37
N THR A 71 17.78 5.86 1.50
CA THR A 71 17.88 4.96 2.64
C THR A 71 16.49 4.63 3.18
N THR A 72 16.25 3.35 3.41
CA THR A 72 15.07 2.89 4.17
C THR A 72 15.25 3.14 5.65
N HIS A 73 14.19 3.60 6.31
CA HIS A 73 14.17 3.80 7.76
C HIS A 73 13.47 2.63 8.44
N TYR A 74 14.23 1.84 9.20
CA TYR A 74 13.68 0.76 10.00
C TYR A 74 13.88 1.05 11.48
N PRO A 75 12.82 1.45 12.21
CA PRO A 75 12.92 1.77 13.62
C PRO A 75 13.26 0.52 14.43
N ARG A 76 13.93 0.71 15.57
CA ARG A 76 14.23 -0.40 16.48
C ARG A 76 12.92 -0.91 17.09
N PHE A 77 12.78 -2.21 17.20
CA PHE A 77 11.60 -2.82 17.82
C PHE A 77 11.44 -2.40 19.29
N ALA A 78 12.57 -2.25 20.00
CA ALA A 78 12.60 -1.74 21.37
C ALA A 78 12.01 -0.31 21.51
N THR A 79 12.01 0.49 20.44
CA THR A 79 11.46 1.85 20.43
C THR A 79 10.03 1.91 19.90
N ALA A 80 9.38 0.75 19.67
CA ALA A 80 8.00 0.66 19.20
C ALA A 80 7.14 -0.17 20.19
N PRO A 81 6.83 0.35 21.40
CA PRO A 81 6.16 -0.42 22.45
C PRO A 81 4.80 -0.99 22.02
N SER A 82 4.07 -0.23 21.20
CA SER A 82 2.79 -0.60 20.58
C SER A 82 2.84 -1.93 19.81
N LEU A 83 3.99 -2.29 19.24
CA LEU A 83 4.23 -3.49 18.44
C LEU A 83 4.81 -4.66 19.26
N GLN A 84 5.28 -4.42 20.49
CA GLN A 84 5.97 -5.44 21.29
C GLN A 84 5.08 -6.59 21.75
N ASN A 85 3.77 -6.36 21.80
CA ASN A 85 2.78 -7.39 22.14
C ASN A 85 2.28 -8.17 20.91
N CYS A 86 2.74 -7.82 19.70
CA CYS A 86 2.36 -8.52 18.48
C CYS A 86 3.21 -9.78 18.28
N LEU A 87 2.66 -10.75 17.55
CA LEU A 87 3.45 -11.86 17.04
C LEU A 87 4.54 -11.31 16.10
N THR A 88 5.71 -11.93 16.15
CA THR A 88 6.86 -11.56 15.32
C THR A 88 7.28 -12.72 14.42
N VAL A 89 7.99 -12.38 13.35
CA VAL A 89 8.69 -13.32 12.47
C VAL A 89 9.98 -12.66 12.00
N GLN A 90 11.06 -13.43 11.94
CA GLN A 90 12.33 -12.93 11.41
C GLN A 90 12.27 -12.90 9.89
N LEU A 91 12.91 -11.90 9.29
CA LEU A 91 12.95 -11.74 7.85
C LEU A 91 13.57 -12.97 7.16
N SER A 92 14.62 -13.58 7.73
CA SER A 92 15.20 -14.82 7.21
C SER A 92 14.27 -16.04 7.23
N GLN A 93 13.17 -15.98 7.97
CA GLN A 93 12.16 -17.05 8.02
C GLN A 93 11.09 -16.90 6.93
N LEU A 94 11.06 -15.77 6.23
CA LEU A 94 10.15 -15.52 5.12
C LEU A 94 10.77 -16.02 3.81
N THR A 95 10.03 -16.84 3.07
CA THR A 95 10.38 -17.24 1.70
C THR A 95 9.51 -16.44 0.73
N GLU A 96 10.12 -15.70 -0.21
CA GLU A 96 9.38 -15.00 -1.27
C GLU A 96 8.79 -16.01 -2.25
N GLU A 97 7.46 -16.07 -2.34
CA GLU A 97 6.72 -16.97 -3.23
C GLU A 97 6.28 -16.22 -4.50
N ASP A 98 5.73 -15.02 -4.34
CA ASP A 98 5.37 -14.14 -5.46
C ASP A 98 5.52 -12.66 -5.10
N ARG A 99 5.43 -11.79 -6.10
CA ARG A 99 5.46 -10.33 -5.92
C ARG A 99 4.11 -9.76 -6.26
N LEU A 100 3.46 -9.16 -5.27
CA LEU A 100 2.10 -8.62 -5.38
C LEU A 100 2.08 -7.12 -5.65
N GLY A 101 3.22 -6.43 -5.62
CA GLY A 101 3.28 -5.03 -6.00
C GLY A 101 4.54 -4.32 -5.50
N PRO A 102 4.54 -2.97 -5.55
CA PRO A 102 5.54 -2.16 -4.88
C PRO A 102 5.60 -2.49 -3.39
N SER A 103 6.70 -3.07 -2.95
CA SER A 103 6.91 -3.41 -1.53
C SER A 103 5.84 -4.28 -0.89
N VAL A 104 5.20 -5.11 -1.72
CA VAL A 104 4.22 -6.10 -1.28
C VAL A 104 4.59 -7.43 -1.91
N ASP A 105 5.00 -8.38 -1.08
CA ASP A 105 5.38 -9.72 -1.51
C ASP A 105 4.40 -10.75 -0.94
N LEU A 106 4.10 -11.77 -1.73
CA LEU A 106 3.53 -13.01 -1.20
C LEU A 106 4.70 -13.82 -0.64
N VAL A 107 4.63 -14.13 0.65
CA VAL A 107 5.66 -14.91 1.34
C VAL A 107 5.05 -16.15 1.97
N SER A 108 5.89 -17.15 2.22
CA SER A 108 5.57 -18.26 3.10
C SER A 108 6.48 -18.29 4.33
N TYR A 109 5.96 -18.79 5.44
CA TYR A 109 6.74 -19.06 6.65
C TYR A 109 6.17 -20.27 7.39
N VAL A 110 6.98 -20.86 8.28
CA VAL A 110 6.54 -21.93 9.19
C VAL A 110 6.20 -21.31 10.53
N ASP A 111 4.96 -21.46 10.98
CA ASP A 111 4.53 -20.90 12.26
C ASP A 111 4.97 -21.76 13.46
N ASP A 112 4.65 -21.29 14.66
CA ASP A 112 5.04 -21.94 15.93
C ASP A 112 4.47 -23.37 16.08
N SER A 113 3.45 -23.74 15.29
CA SER A 113 2.88 -25.08 15.25
C SER A 113 3.56 -26.01 14.24
N GLY A 114 4.53 -25.51 13.47
CA GLY A 114 5.16 -26.23 12.37
C GLY A 114 4.34 -26.20 11.08
N THR A 115 3.29 -25.39 11.00
CA THR A 115 2.43 -25.30 9.82
C THR A 115 2.96 -24.23 8.87
N SER A 116 3.11 -24.58 7.58
CA SER A 116 3.43 -23.61 6.55
C SER A 116 2.22 -22.70 6.28
N LYS A 117 2.44 -21.39 6.30
CA LYS A 117 1.43 -20.36 6.05
C LYS A 117 1.88 -19.44 4.94
N PHE A 118 0.93 -19.01 4.13
CA PHE A 118 1.11 -17.90 3.18
C PHE A 118 0.65 -16.60 3.83
N ALA A 119 1.42 -15.54 3.61
CA ALA A 119 1.13 -14.20 4.09
C ALA A 119 1.50 -13.16 3.04
N VAL A 120 0.88 -11.99 3.12
CA VAL A 120 1.24 -10.81 2.35
C VAL A 120 2.16 -9.96 3.22
N PHE A 121 3.42 -9.81 2.79
CA PHE A 121 4.41 -9.00 3.47
C PHE A 121 4.45 -7.59 2.86
N LYS A 122 4.07 -6.59 3.64
CA LYS A 122 4.18 -5.17 3.30
C LYS A 122 5.41 -4.56 3.96
N TYR A 123 6.24 -3.84 3.20
CA TYR A 123 7.54 -3.37 3.67
C TYR A 123 7.97 -2.02 3.07
N TYR A 124 9.21 -1.62 3.36
CA TYR A 124 9.91 -0.49 2.73
C TYR A 124 9.46 0.93 3.15
N MET A 125 9.82 1.31 4.37
CA MET A 125 9.58 2.65 4.93
C MET A 125 10.63 3.67 4.42
N ILE A 126 10.42 4.26 3.24
CA ILE A 126 11.23 5.40 2.77
C ILE A 126 10.70 6.71 3.37
N TYR A 127 11.54 7.74 3.44
CA TYR A 127 11.21 9.01 4.10
C TYR A 127 9.85 9.59 3.69
N GLN A 128 9.53 9.59 2.40
CA GLN A 128 8.29 10.17 1.85
C GLN A 128 7.03 9.44 2.30
N THR A 129 7.07 8.11 2.38
CA THR A 129 5.91 7.25 2.66
C THR A 129 5.89 6.73 4.09
N ARG A 130 6.94 7.01 4.87
CA ARG A 130 7.12 6.52 6.23
C ARG A 130 5.93 6.76 7.16
N PRO A 131 5.28 7.95 7.20
CA PRO A 131 4.14 8.15 8.09
C PRO A 131 2.97 7.20 7.80
N TRP A 132 2.65 7.02 6.53
CA TRP A 132 1.54 6.18 6.04
C TRP A 132 1.81 4.69 6.33
N ILE A 133 3.00 4.21 5.93
CA ILE A 133 3.44 2.82 6.15
C ILE A 133 3.64 2.53 7.65
N TRP A 134 3.93 3.53 8.47
CA TRP A 134 4.00 3.37 9.93
C TRP A 134 2.61 3.32 10.57
N ASN A 135 1.69 4.17 10.11
CA ASN A 135 0.33 4.21 10.64
C ASN A 135 -0.45 2.92 10.33
N GLU A 136 -0.30 2.36 9.14
CA GLU A 136 -1.03 1.15 8.72
C GLU A 136 -0.90 -0.02 9.69
N PRO A 137 0.30 -0.53 10.07
CA PRO A 137 0.42 -1.65 11.00
C PRO A 137 -0.15 -1.31 12.39
N HIS A 138 -0.02 -0.07 12.84
CA HIS A 138 -0.51 0.38 14.14
C HIS A 138 -2.02 0.46 14.20
N LEU A 139 -2.63 0.97 13.14
CA LEU A 139 -4.08 1.01 13.02
C LEU A 139 -4.63 -0.40 12.84
N THR A 140 -4.09 -1.17 11.90
CA THR A 140 -4.57 -2.52 11.57
C THR A 140 -4.50 -3.47 12.78
N LYS A 141 -3.44 -3.40 13.60
CA LYS A 141 -3.39 -4.20 14.85
C LYS A 141 -4.39 -3.73 15.91
N ALA A 142 -4.73 -2.44 15.91
CA ALA A 142 -5.58 -1.84 16.95
C ALA A 142 -7.06 -2.01 16.64
N LEU A 143 -7.43 -2.16 15.36
CA LEU A 143 -8.80 -2.42 14.95
C LEU A 143 -9.36 -3.67 15.64
N PRO A 144 -10.58 -3.59 16.21
CA PRO A 144 -11.26 -4.78 16.72
C PRO A 144 -11.43 -5.82 15.62
N LYS A 145 -11.38 -7.10 16.00
CA LYS A 145 -11.63 -8.19 15.05
C LYS A 145 -13.01 -8.04 14.42
N HIS A 146 -13.06 -8.04 13.10
CA HIS A 146 -14.29 -7.89 12.33
C HIS A 146 -14.28 -8.86 11.14
N PRO A 147 -15.40 -9.54 10.82
CA PRO A 147 -15.46 -10.53 9.73
C PRO A 147 -15.23 -9.95 8.32
N ASN A 148 -15.26 -8.62 8.19
CA ASN A 148 -15.07 -7.91 6.93
C ASN A 148 -13.82 -7.00 6.90
N ILE A 149 -12.90 -7.15 7.85
CA ILE A 149 -11.63 -6.43 7.87
C ILE A 149 -10.51 -7.47 7.86
N LEU A 150 -9.55 -7.33 6.94
CA LEU A 150 -8.38 -8.21 6.89
C LEU A 150 -7.53 -8.00 8.16
N PRO A 151 -7.25 -9.04 8.95
CA PRO A 151 -6.56 -8.87 10.22
C PRO A 151 -5.05 -8.67 10.03
N PHE A 152 -4.43 -8.04 11.03
CA PHE A 152 -2.99 -8.05 11.22
C PHE A 152 -2.50 -9.48 11.55
N ASP A 153 -1.38 -9.91 10.98
CA ASP A 153 -0.74 -11.19 11.31
C ASP A 153 0.48 -10.99 12.22
N ARG A 154 1.62 -10.52 11.67
CA ARG A 154 2.89 -10.42 12.39
C ARG A 154 3.71 -9.19 12.04
N VAL A 155 4.53 -8.74 12.99
CA VAL A 155 5.61 -7.77 12.74
C VAL A 155 6.82 -8.52 12.18
N VAL A 156 7.41 -8.01 11.10
CA VAL A 156 8.61 -8.58 10.50
C VAL A 156 9.85 -7.86 11.03
N LEU A 157 10.77 -8.62 11.60
CA LEU A 157 12.00 -8.12 12.20
C LEU A 157 13.22 -8.49 11.35
N SER A 158 14.20 -7.60 11.27
CA SER A 158 15.49 -7.95 10.67
C SER A 158 16.34 -8.83 11.59
N ASP A 159 17.15 -9.70 10.99
CA ASP A 159 17.92 -10.72 11.71
C ASP A 159 19.11 -10.17 12.51
N ALA A 160 19.85 -9.21 11.94
CA ALA A 160 21.09 -8.71 12.54
C ALA A 160 20.85 -7.84 13.80
N GLU A 161 19.76 -7.08 13.78
CA GLU A 161 19.29 -6.24 14.87
C GLU A 161 17.76 -6.23 14.81
N PRO A 162 17.02 -6.36 15.92
CA PRO A 162 15.55 -6.39 15.89
C PRO A 162 14.99 -5.00 15.52
N ARG A 163 14.91 -4.72 14.22
CA ARG A 163 14.28 -3.54 13.63
C ARG A 163 13.04 -3.94 12.87
N VAL A 164 12.03 -3.09 12.92
CA VAL A 164 10.76 -3.30 12.22
C VAL A 164 10.98 -3.03 10.73
N VAL A 165 10.97 -4.10 9.93
CA VAL A 165 11.13 -4.04 8.47
C VAL A 165 9.78 -3.78 7.79
N GLY A 166 8.71 -4.30 8.40
CA GLY A 166 7.35 -4.20 7.91
C GLY A 166 6.43 -5.11 8.72
N PHE A 167 5.34 -5.54 8.11
CA PHE A 167 4.37 -6.41 8.73
C PHE A 167 3.69 -7.32 7.71
N THR A 168 3.00 -8.33 8.21
CA THR A 168 2.27 -9.31 7.40
C THR A 168 0.78 -9.28 7.68
N THR A 169 -0.01 -9.62 6.67
CA THR A 169 -1.42 -9.98 6.78
C THR A 169 -1.65 -11.37 6.18
N PRO A 170 -2.74 -12.07 6.52
CA PRO A 170 -3.05 -13.35 5.89
C PRO A 170 -3.22 -13.22 4.38
N TYR A 171 -2.69 -14.18 3.63
CA TYR A 171 -2.92 -14.23 2.19
C TYR A 171 -4.33 -14.75 1.89
N ILE A 172 -5.11 -13.96 1.15
CA ILE A 172 -6.42 -14.38 0.62
C ILE A 172 -6.26 -14.72 -0.87
N PRO A 173 -6.56 -15.97 -1.28
CA PRO A 173 -6.38 -16.39 -2.65
C PRO A 173 -7.41 -15.76 -3.59
N ASN A 174 -7.25 -16.01 -4.90
CA ASN A 174 -8.14 -15.55 -5.98
C ASN A 174 -8.15 -14.05 -6.27
N GLY A 175 -7.28 -13.28 -5.61
CA GLY A 175 -7.07 -11.86 -5.88
C GLY A 175 -8.24 -10.96 -5.46
N THR A 176 -8.04 -9.67 -5.67
CA THR A 176 -9.00 -8.61 -5.35
C THR A 176 -10.21 -8.65 -6.29
N ILE A 177 -11.27 -7.91 -5.96
CA ILE A 177 -12.42 -7.74 -6.85
C ILE A 177 -11.97 -7.09 -8.18
N GLU A 178 -11.02 -6.16 -8.13
CA GLU A 178 -10.47 -5.56 -9.35
C GLU A 178 -9.77 -6.59 -10.24
N GLN A 179 -8.97 -7.48 -9.66
CA GLN A 179 -8.16 -8.45 -10.41
C GLN A 179 -8.97 -9.63 -10.95
N ASN A 180 -10.00 -10.06 -10.22
CA ASN A 180 -10.80 -11.22 -10.58
C ASN A 180 -12.12 -10.82 -11.26
N LYS A 181 -12.03 -10.41 -12.53
CA LYS A 181 -13.18 -9.97 -13.34
C LYS A 181 -14.21 -11.07 -13.61
N ASP A 182 -13.83 -12.34 -13.42
CA ASP A 182 -14.72 -13.48 -13.62
C ASP A 182 -15.64 -13.77 -12.44
N ARG A 183 -15.35 -13.19 -11.28
CA ARG A 183 -16.12 -13.37 -10.04
C ARG A 183 -17.51 -12.78 -10.18
N VAL A 184 -18.51 -13.53 -9.71
CA VAL A 184 -19.87 -13.01 -9.55
C VAL A 184 -19.88 -12.09 -8.34
N PHE A 185 -20.09 -10.79 -8.54
CA PHE A 185 -20.22 -9.83 -7.45
C PHE A 185 -21.60 -9.95 -6.82
N LYS A 186 -21.63 -10.12 -5.49
CA LYS A 186 -22.86 -10.43 -4.75
C LYS A 186 -23.46 -9.20 -4.07
N LEU A 187 -24.78 -9.09 -4.07
CA LEU A 187 -25.48 -8.04 -3.29
C LEU A 187 -25.16 -8.12 -1.80
N ALA A 188 -24.94 -9.34 -1.30
CA ALA A 188 -24.48 -9.57 0.07
C ALA A 188 -23.12 -8.90 0.36
N TRP A 189 -22.18 -8.91 -0.59
CA TRP A 189 -20.88 -8.26 -0.43
C TRP A 189 -20.99 -6.74 -0.42
N LEU A 190 -21.86 -6.16 -1.25
CA LEU A 190 -22.17 -4.73 -1.15
C LEU A 190 -22.72 -4.42 0.25
N LYS A 191 -23.71 -5.16 0.73
CA LYS A 191 -24.29 -4.92 2.06
C LYS A 191 -23.21 -4.95 3.15
N GLN A 192 -22.36 -5.97 3.14
CA GLN A 192 -21.27 -6.07 4.09
C GLN A 192 -20.28 -4.88 3.97
N LEU A 193 -20.00 -4.39 2.76
CA LEU A 193 -19.15 -3.20 2.55
C LEU A 193 -19.77 -1.95 3.17
N LEU A 194 -21.08 -1.75 2.98
CA LEU A 194 -21.81 -0.65 3.61
C LEU A 194 -21.74 -0.73 5.13
N ASP A 195 -21.97 -1.94 5.68
CA ASP A 195 -21.97 -2.19 7.11
C ASP A 195 -20.58 -1.96 7.74
N VAL A 196 -19.49 -2.40 7.08
CA VAL A 196 -18.13 -2.19 7.60
C VAL A 196 -17.68 -0.73 7.49
N VAL A 197 -18.10 0.00 6.45
CA VAL A 197 -17.82 1.45 6.33
C VAL A 197 -18.56 2.22 7.42
N ASP A 198 -19.83 1.92 7.67
CA ASP A 198 -20.57 2.52 8.79
C ASP A 198 -19.92 2.18 10.13
N TYR A 199 -19.50 0.93 10.33
CA TYR A 199 -18.78 0.52 11.54
C TYR A 199 -17.48 1.33 11.74
N LEU A 200 -16.65 1.45 10.71
CA LEU A 200 -15.41 2.24 10.78
C LEU A 200 -15.72 3.71 11.10
N ASN A 201 -16.59 4.35 10.31
CA ASN A 201 -16.84 5.79 10.39
C ASN A 201 -17.61 6.18 11.66
N LEU A 202 -18.68 5.45 11.99
CA LEU A 202 -19.63 5.81 13.04
C LEU A 202 -19.28 5.18 14.39
N ASN A 203 -18.76 3.96 14.41
CA ASN A 203 -18.47 3.26 15.67
C ASN A 203 -17.02 3.39 16.10
N LEU A 204 -16.07 3.48 15.16
CA LEU A 204 -14.64 3.61 15.48
C LEU A 204 -14.07 5.01 15.22
N GLY A 205 -14.81 5.89 14.53
CA GLY A 205 -14.33 7.23 14.21
C GLY A 205 -13.13 7.20 13.24
N ILE A 206 -13.04 6.17 12.39
CA ILE A 206 -11.99 5.95 11.40
C ILE A 206 -12.59 6.06 10.01
N VAL A 207 -11.92 6.81 9.13
CA VAL A 207 -12.16 6.79 7.68
C VAL A 207 -11.05 6.01 6.99
N HIS A 208 -11.40 5.21 5.98
CA HIS A 208 -10.43 4.43 5.20
C HIS A 208 -9.73 5.30 4.14
N GLN A 209 -10.46 6.21 3.51
CA GLN A 209 -9.99 7.16 2.50
C GLN A 209 -9.52 6.55 1.16
N ASP A 210 -9.66 5.23 0.98
CA ASP A 210 -9.37 4.55 -0.28
C ASP A 210 -10.25 3.31 -0.50
N ILE A 211 -11.56 3.48 -0.32
CA ILE A 211 -12.52 2.42 -0.67
C ILE A 211 -12.52 2.27 -2.20
N ALA A 212 -12.04 1.13 -2.69
CA ALA A 212 -11.86 0.82 -4.10
C ALA A 212 -11.93 -0.69 -4.37
N PRO A 213 -12.26 -1.15 -5.59
CA PRO A 213 -12.29 -2.58 -5.93
C PRO A 213 -10.96 -3.31 -5.72
N ARG A 214 -9.83 -2.58 -5.83
CA ARG A 214 -8.48 -3.10 -5.53
C ARG A 214 -8.24 -3.37 -4.04
N ASN A 215 -9.01 -2.76 -3.15
CA ASN A 215 -8.90 -2.90 -1.70
C ASN A 215 -9.98 -3.83 -1.11
N LEU A 216 -10.65 -4.61 -1.97
CA LEU A 216 -11.65 -5.60 -1.59
C LEU A 216 -11.20 -7.01 -1.98
N LEU A 217 -11.18 -7.91 -1.00
CA LEU A 217 -10.94 -9.35 -1.17
C LEU A 217 -12.23 -10.12 -0.88
N VAL A 218 -12.25 -11.41 -1.22
CA VAL A 218 -13.30 -12.33 -0.78
C VAL A 218 -12.63 -13.55 -0.19
N ASP A 219 -12.93 -13.82 1.07
CA ASP A 219 -12.48 -15.02 1.76
C ASP A 219 -13.23 -16.24 1.18
N PRO A 220 -12.52 -17.20 0.56
CA PRO A 220 -13.17 -18.38 -0.02
C PRO A 220 -13.77 -19.32 1.04
N GLU A 221 -13.32 -19.25 2.30
CA GLU A 221 -13.83 -20.12 3.36
C GLU A 221 -15.15 -19.61 3.93
N THR A 222 -15.24 -18.29 4.14
CA THR A 222 -16.41 -17.67 4.77
C THR A 222 -17.37 -17.01 3.77
N ASP A 223 -16.96 -16.85 2.51
CA ASP A 223 -17.68 -16.11 1.46
C ASP A 223 -17.97 -14.64 1.83
N ASN A 224 -17.18 -14.09 2.76
CA ASN A 224 -17.25 -12.70 3.16
C ASN A 224 -16.30 -11.84 2.32
N HIS A 225 -16.73 -10.63 1.98
CA HIS A 225 -15.77 -9.65 1.51
C HIS A 225 -14.87 -9.20 2.69
N LEU A 226 -13.63 -8.85 2.39
CA LEU A 226 -12.67 -8.29 3.33
C LEU A 226 -12.14 -6.97 2.79
N LEU A 227 -12.24 -5.92 3.60
CA LEU A 227 -11.57 -4.64 3.38
C LEU A 227 -10.14 -4.69 3.92
N PHE A 228 -9.18 -4.21 3.14
CA PHE A 228 -7.77 -4.13 3.52
C PHE A 228 -7.13 -2.86 2.95
N ASP A 229 -5.85 -2.63 3.30
CA ASP A 229 -5.04 -1.49 2.86
C ASP A 229 -5.39 -0.17 3.57
N PHE A 230 -5.07 -0.11 4.86
CA PHE A 230 -5.39 1.03 5.73
C PHE A 230 -4.27 2.09 5.76
N ASP A 231 -3.47 2.19 4.70
CA ASP A 231 -2.32 3.11 4.62
C ASP A 231 -2.72 4.60 4.60
N HIS A 232 -3.87 4.89 4.00
CA HIS A 232 -4.51 6.20 3.97
C HIS A 232 -5.54 6.39 5.08
N ALA A 233 -5.82 5.37 5.89
CA ALA A 233 -6.85 5.48 6.90
C ALA A 233 -6.47 6.48 8.00
N ALA A 234 -7.46 7.20 8.49
CA ALA A 234 -7.27 8.26 9.46
C ALA A 234 -8.41 8.33 10.47
N ARG A 235 -8.12 8.89 11.64
CA ARG A 235 -9.15 9.23 12.61
C ARG A 235 -9.86 10.51 12.18
N ILE A 236 -11.19 10.50 12.26
CA ILE A 236 -12.03 11.66 11.96
C ILE A 236 -11.60 12.85 12.82
N GLY A 237 -11.43 14.01 12.19
CA GLY A 237 -11.01 15.25 12.83
C GLY A 237 -9.50 15.40 13.04
N GLN A 238 -8.67 14.43 12.63
CA GLN A 238 -7.21 14.56 12.63
C GLN A 238 -6.68 15.12 11.31
N PRO A 239 -5.46 15.71 11.27
CA PRO A 239 -4.90 16.31 10.05
C PRO A 239 -4.76 15.36 8.84
N SER A 240 -4.67 14.05 9.08
CA SER A 240 -4.59 13.03 8.02
C SER A 240 -5.97 12.63 7.46
N CYS A 241 -7.07 13.15 8.01
CA CYS A 241 -8.43 12.94 7.53
C CYS A 241 -8.76 14.01 6.48
N PHE A 242 -8.70 13.64 5.21
CA PHE A 242 -8.98 14.52 4.07
C PHE A 242 -10.47 14.45 3.71
N PRO A 243 -11.21 15.57 3.78
CA PRO A 243 -12.64 15.59 3.43
C PRO A 243 -12.93 15.10 2.01
N GLU A 244 -11.99 15.32 1.08
CA GLU A 244 -12.12 14.96 -0.33
C GLU A 244 -11.95 13.45 -0.58
N ARG A 245 -11.43 12.71 0.41
CA ARG A 245 -11.33 11.25 0.40
C ARG A 245 -12.43 10.62 1.25
N ASN A 246 -13.66 11.03 1.01
CA ASN A 246 -14.82 10.58 1.76
C ASN A 246 -15.19 9.12 1.43
N ASP A 247 -15.35 8.26 2.45
CA ASP A 247 -15.66 6.84 2.27
C ASP A 247 -17.03 6.59 1.61
N VAL A 248 -18.03 7.46 1.83
CA VAL A 248 -19.34 7.37 1.17
C VAL A 248 -19.18 7.58 -0.34
N SER A 249 -18.44 8.61 -0.76
CA SER A 249 -18.07 8.82 -2.16
C SER A 249 -17.26 7.64 -2.71
N GLY A 250 -16.31 7.13 -1.93
CA GLY A 250 -15.51 5.96 -2.27
C GLY A 250 -16.35 4.71 -2.56
N VAL A 251 -17.39 4.44 -1.76
CA VAL A 251 -18.34 3.34 -1.99
C VAL A 251 -19.14 3.54 -3.28
N ILE A 252 -19.61 4.76 -3.56
CA ILE A 252 -20.38 5.09 -4.77
C ILE A 252 -19.55 4.78 -6.02
N PHE A 253 -18.33 5.30 -6.08
CA PHE A 253 -17.41 5.04 -7.19
C PHE A 253 -17.05 3.56 -7.29
N THR A 254 -16.76 2.90 -6.16
CA THR A 254 -16.43 1.47 -6.12
C THR A 254 -17.52 0.60 -6.72
N LEU A 255 -18.79 0.82 -6.35
CA LEU A 255 -19.88 0.02 -6.88
C LEU A 255 -20.08 0.26 -8.38
N TYR A 256 -19.98 1.53 -8.81
CA TYR A 256 -20.03 1.85 -10.23
C TYR A 256 -18.93 1.13 -11.01
N GLU A 257 -17.67 1.24 -10.58
CA GLU A 257 -16.51 0.60 -11.20
C GLU A 257 -16.64 -0.92 -11.31
N ILE A 258 -17.18 -1.57 -10.27
CA ILE A 258 -17.39 -3.02 -10.29
C ILE A 258 -18.40 -3.40 -11.37
N ILE A 259 -19.51 -2.65 -11.47
CA ILE A 259 -20.60 -2.95 -12.42
C ILE A 259 -20.22 -2.59 -13.85
N SER A 260 -19.63 -1.41 -14.05
CA SER A 260 -19.34 -0.82 -15.36
C SER A 260 -17.96 -1.15 -15.93
N GLN A 261 -17.04 -1.61 -15.08
CA GLN A 261 -15.62 -1.69 -15.36
C GLN A 261 -15.07 -0.38 -15.95
N ASP A 262 -15.57 0.73 -15.43
CA ASP A 262 -15.21 2.08 -15.85
C ASP A 262 -14.76 2.88 -14.63
N GLU A 263 -13.51 3.34 -14.68
CA GLU A 263 -12.81 4.04 -13.59
C GLU A 263 -12.69 5.55 -13.83
N HIS A 264 -13.26 6.09 -14.91
CA HIS A 264 -13.01 7.49 -15.30
C HIS A 264 -13.38 8.49 -14.19
N PHE A 265 -14.44 8.24 -13.42
CA PHE A 265 -14.83 9.10 -12.30
C PHE A 265 -13.79 9.08 -11.17
N ARG A 266 -13.13 7.95 -10.93
CA ARG A 266 -12.08 7.83 -9.91
C ARG A 266 -10.77 8.47 -10.35
N LEU A 267 -10.48 8.49 -11.65
CA LEU A 267 -9.28 9.12 -12.20
C LEU A 267 -9.31 10.66 -12.13
N VAL A 268 -10.48 11.26 -11.88
CA VAL A 268 -10.60 12.69 -11.57
C VAL A 268 -9.91 12.97 -10.22
N GLU A 269 -9.23 14.12 -10.10
CA GLU A 269 -8.59 14.53 -8.84
C GLU A 269 -9.61 14.51 -7.70
N HIS A 270 -9.25 13.98 -6.53
CA HIS A 270 -10.17 13.82 -5.40
C HIS A 270 -11.00 15.07 -5.05
N ARG A 271 -10.42 16.26 -5.21
CA ARG A 271 -11.08 17.54 -4.92
C ARG A 271 -12.18 17.90 -5.92
N GLU A 272 -12.10 17.35 -7.12
CA GLU A 272 -13.01 17.60 -8.24
C GLU A 272 -14.00 16.43 -8.43
N GLN A 273 -13.84 15.34 -7.67
CA GLN A 273 -14.75 14.20 -7.73
C GLN A 273 -16.15 14.59 -7.24
N ASP A 274 -17.15 14.25 -8.05
CA ASP A 274 -18.56 14.47 -7.73
C ASP A 274 -19.31 13.12 -7.70
N PRO A 275 -19.72 12.61 -6.53
CA PRO A 275 -20.49 11.36 -6.46
C PRO A 275 -21.88 11.49 -7.11
N ASP A 276 -22.47 12.70 -7.17
CA ASP A 276 -23.78 12.88 -7.79
C ASP A 276 -23.70 12.64 -9.30
N ALA A 277 -22.55 12.87 -9.95
CA ALA A 277 -22.33 12.54 -11.37
C ALA A 277 -22.53 11.05 -11.70
N VAL A 278 -22.34 10.17 -10.71
CA VAL A 278 -22.60 8.72 -10.83
C VAL A 278 -24.05 8.38 -10.48
N LEU A 279 -24.57 8.98 -9.40
CA LEU A 279 -25.90 8.69 -8.87
C LEU A 279 -27.02 9.13 -9.82
N ILE A 280 -26.85 10.22 -10.57
CA ILE A 280 -27.87 10.74 -11.50
C ILE A 280 -27.99 9.91 -12.79
N LEU A 281 -27.02 9.04 -13.10
CA LEU A 281 -27.06 8.23 -14.31
C LEU A 281 -28.30 7.34 -14.31
N GLU A 282 -29.14 7.40 -15.34
CA GLU A 282 -30.36 6.59 -15.41
C GLU A 282 -30.07 5.08 -15.50
N SER A 283 -28.96 4.72 -16.14
CA SER A 283 -28.52 3.33 -16.27
C SER A 283 -27.01 3.21 -16.12
N TRP A 284 -26.55 2.12 -15.53
CA TRP A 284 -25.14 1.78 -15.47
C TRP A 284 -24.85 0.66 -16.47
N PRO A 285 -23.82 0.79 -17.33
CA PRO A 285 -23.43 -0.29 -18.22
C PRO A 285 -23.07 -1.53 -17.39
N LEU A 286 -23.70 -2.67 -17.65
CA LEU A 286 -23.34 -3.92 -16.99
C LEU A 286 -22.23 -4.61 -17.77
N LYS A 287 -21.03 -4.71 -17.18
CA LYS A 287 -19.87 -5.42 -17.77
C LYS A 287 -19.32 -6.55 -16.89
N CYS A 288 -19.84 -6.73 -15.68
CA CYS A 288 -19.46 -7.82 -14.79
C CYS A 288 -20.60 -8.85 -14.59
N LYS A 289 -20.32 -9.92 -13.85
CA LYS A 289 -21.32 -10.91 -13.45
C LYS A 289 -21.88 -10.51 -12.08
N LEU A 290 -23.20 -10.47 -11.94
CA LEU A 290 -23.90 -10.15 -10.70
C LEU A 290 -24.80 -11.32 -10.27
N ASP A 291 -25.08 -11.45 -8.98
CA ASP A 291 -26.04 -12.43 -8.45
C ASP A 291 -27.50 -11.94 -8.52
N CYS A 292 -27.72 -10.66 -8.79
CA CYS A 292 -29.02 -10.06 -9.05
C CYS A 292 -28.93 -8.85 -10.01
N GLU A 293 -30.06 -8.24 -10.32
CA GLU A 293 -30.15 -7.11 -11.23
C GLU A 293 -29.45 -5.85 -10.68
N VAL A 294 -28.86 -5.03 -11.56
CA VAL A 294 -28.20 -3.76 -11.21
C VAL A 294 -29.11 -2.86 -10.37
N GLY A 295 -30.42 -2.88 -10.61
CA GLY A 295 -31.40 -2.10 -9.86
C GLY A 295 -31.44 -2.41 -8.36
N GLU A 296 -31.19 -3.65 -7.94
CA GLU A 296 -31.16 -4.03 -6.52
C GLU A 296 -29.93 -3.47 -5.82
N PHE A 297 -28.76 -3.51 -6.48
CA PHE A 297 -27.54 -2.87 -5.98
C PHE A 297 -27.71 -1.36 -5.84
N ARG A 298 -28.27 -0.71 -6.86
CA ARG A 298 -28.51 0.74 -6.85
C ARG A 298 -29.49 1.14 -5.77
N LYS A 299 -30.61 0.42 -5.63
CA LYS A 299 -31.59 0.67 -4.56
C LYS A 299 -30.95 0.59 -3.18
N LEU A 300 -30.13 -0.44 -2.94
CA LEU A 300 -29.42 -0.60 -1.67
C LEU A 300 -28.44 0.55 -1.41
N LEU A 301 -27.67 0.95 -2.43
CA LEU A 301 -26.76 2.09 -2.35
C LEU A 301 -27.51 3.40 -2.08
N ASP A 302 -28.55 3.70 -2.84
CA ASP A 302 -29.33 4.94 -2.73
C ASP A 302 -29.99 5.08 -1.35
N ASP A 303 -30.55 3.98 -0.82
CA ASP A 303 -31.12 3.95 0.53
C ASP A 303 -30.06 4.16 1.61
N TRP A 304 -28.86 3.61 1.44
CA TRP A 304 -27.73 3.83 2.35
C TRP A 304 -27.22 5.27 2.29
N VAL A 305 -26.97 5.81 1.10
CA VAL A 305 -26.52 7.20 0.89
C VAL A 305 -27.53 8.19 1.47
N ARG A 306 -28.84 7.96 1.27
CA ARG A 306 -29.89 8.81 1.85
C ARG A 306 -29.82 8.82 3.38
N ARG A 307 -29.62 7.66 4.01
CA ARG A 307 -29.44 7.57 5.47
C ARG A 307 -28.18 8.28 5.94
N ARG A 308 -27.06 8.10 5.24
CA ARG A 308 -25.77 8.75 5.52
C ARG A 308 -25.90 10.27 5.51
N LYS A 309 -26.51 10.85 4.47
CA LYS A 309 -26.77 12.30 4.38
C LYS A 309 -27.51 12.81 5.63
N CYS A 310 -28.55 12.11 6.10
CA CYS A 310 -29.26 12.49 7.33
C CYS A 310 -28.44 12.33 8.62
N GLN A 311 -27.49 11.41 8.67
CA GLN A 311 -26.64 11.14 9.83
C GLN A 311 -25.43 12.09 9.91
N ASP A 312 -24.84 12.44 8.77
CA ASP A 312 -23.72 13.39 8.69
C ASP A 312 -24.16 14.83 9.04
N ASP A 313 -25.44 15.16 8.83
CA ASP A 313 -26.07 16.41 9.29
C ASP A 313 -26.34 16.44 10.81
N ALA A 314 -26.25 15.29 11.50
CA ALA A 314 -26.41 15.22 12.95
C ALA A 314 -25.13 15.67 13.65
N PRO A 315 -25.21 16.23 14.88
CA PRO A 315 -24.02 16.54 15.66
C PRO A 315 -23.13 15.29 15.79
N PRO A 316 -21.81 15.39 15.60
CA PRO A 316 -20.93 14.24 15.71
C PRO A 316 -21.17 13.54 17.04
N LEU A 317 -21.24 12.21 17.01
CA LEU A 317 -21.26 11.39 18.22
C LEU A 317 -20.07 11.82 19.07
N LYS A 318 -20.35 12.62 20.12
CA LYS A 318 -19.36 12.95 21.13
C LYS A 318 -19.01 11.63 21.79
N ASP A 319 -17.74 11.28 21.72
CA ASP A 319 -17.12 10.15 22.40
C ASP A 319 -17.32 8.79 21.70
N VAL A 320 -16.64 8.63 20.56
CA VAL A 320 -16.21 7.29 20.15
C VAL A 320 -15.06 6.85 21.07
N ASP A 321 -15.28 5.78 21.85
CA ASP A 321 -14.33 5.25 22.85
C ASP A 321 -13.10 4.56 22.20
N PHE A 322 -13.11 4.37 20.89
CA PHE A 322 -11.96 3.84 20.17
C PHE A 322 -10.89 4.93 19.96
N THR A 323 -9.74 4.74 20.59
CA THR A 323 -8.53 5.52 20.33
C THR A 323 -7.41 4.55 19.97
N PRO A 324 -7.08 4.39 18.67
CA PRO A 324 -5.98 3.53 18.29
C PRO A 324 -4.66 4.13 18.80
N ASP A 325 -3.80 3.26 19.34
CA ASP A 325 -2.43 3.62 19.71
C ASP A 325 -1.60 3.80 18.44
N LEU A 326 -1.64 5.03 17.92
CA LEU A 326 -0.87 5.50 16.77
C LEU A 326 0.34 6.29 17.31
N PRO A 327 1.46 5.62 17.62
CA PRO A 327 2.64 6.30 18.13
C PRO A 327 3.23 7.20 17.04
N ASP A 328 3.87 8.28 17.49
CA ASP A 328 4.67 9.11 16.61
C ASP A 328 5.67 8.25 15.83
N VAL A 329 5.84 8.58 14.56
CA VAL A 329 6.84 7.95 13.72
C VAL A 329 8.21 8.15 14.39
N PRO A 330 8.94 7.08 14.74
CA PRO A 330 10.23 7.23 15.38
C PRO A 330 11.14 8.12 14.53
N PRO A 331 11.98 8.97 15.16
CA PRO A 331 12.89 9.81 14.42
C PRO A 331 13.74 8.97 13.47
N ALA A 332 14.14 9.56 12.35
CA ALA A 332 15.08 8.92 11.45
C ALA A 332 16.28 8.44 12.29
N SER A 333 16.81 7.23 12.03
CA SER A 333 18.03 6.78 12.73
C SER A 333 19.07 7.88 12.51
N PRO A 334 19.63 8.46 13.59
CA PRO A 334 20.26 9.76 13.47
C PRO A 334 21.51 9.65 12.59
N ILE A 335 21.56 10.53 11.60
CA ILE A 335 22.56 10.55 10.55
C ILE A 335 23.80 11.22 11.15
N ILE A 336 24.85 10.46 11.44
CA ILE A 336 26.14 11.05 11.84
C ILE A 336 26.72 11.77 10.61
N THR A 337 26.70 13.10 10.59
CA THR A 337 27.22 13.93 9.47
C THR A 337 28.71 14.20 9.61
N GLY A 338 29.26 14.03 10.80
CA GLY A 338 30.68 14.18 11.07
C GLY A 338 31.00 13.88 12.52
N LYS A 339 32.21 14.28 12.92
CA LYS A 339 32.59 14.41 14.32
C LYS A 339 32.96 15.86 14.56
N ASP A 340 32.62 16.41 15.71
CA ASP A 340 33.08 17.73 16.10
C ASP A 340 34.56 17.69 16.47
N ASP A 341 35.12 18.85 16.81
CA ASP A 341 36.53 18.99 17.19
C ASP A 341 36.90 18.18 18.44
N SER A 342 35.91 17.71 19.20
CA SER A 342 36.10 16.84 20.37
C SER A 342 36.04 15.34 20.03
N GLY A 343 35.69 15.00 18.80
CA GLY A 343 35.53 13.62 18.33
C GLY A 343 34.14 13.03 18.59
N GLU A 344 33.22 13.82 19.14
CA GLU A 344 31.82 13.44 19.36
C GLU A 344 31.04 13.51 18.04
N PRO A 345 30.10 12.57 17.78
CA PRO A 345 29.35 12.54 16.55
C PRO A 345 28.44 13.78 16.41
N ILE A 346 28.56 14.48 15.28
CA ILE A 346 27.61 15.52 14.87
C ILE A 346 26.44 14.82 14.19
N TRP A 347 25.24 15.14 14.64
CA TRP A 347 23.99 14.61 14.11
C TRP A 347 23.43 15.60 13.07
N GLY A 348 23.14 15.11 11.87
CA GLY A 348 22.59 15.91 10.78
C GLY A 348 21.09 16.06 10.84
N ASP A 349 20.61 17.23 10.43
CA ASP A 349 19.20 17.58 10.25
C ASP A 349 18.62 17.08 8.91
N ASP A 350 19.46 16.54 8.00
CA ASP A 350 19.04 16.12 6.67
C ASP A 350 18.19 14.85 6.71
N LEU A 351 16.89 15.02 6.47
CA LEU A 351 15.86 14.00 6.57
C LEU A 351 15.85 12.99 5.41
N ILE A 352 16.49 13.31 4.28
CA ILE A 352 16.58 12.47 3.08
C ILE A 352 18.04 12.11 2.83
N GLN A 353 18.39 10.83 2.98
CA GLN A 353 19.73 10.35 2.70
C GLN A 353 19.73 9.39 1.51
N HIS A 354 20.68 9.56 0.59
CA HIS A 354 20.94 8.56 -0.46
C HIS A 354 21.74 7.38 0.10
N ARG A 355 21.39 6.16 -0.33
CA ARG A 355 22.04 4.91 0.09
C ARG A 355 23.56 4.96 -0.13
N LYS A 356 24.02 5.49 -1.26
CA LYS A 356 25.45 5.66 -1.56
C LYS A 356 26.21 6.46 -0.49
N GLU A 357 25.61 7.53 0.03
CA GLU A 357 26.23 8.37 1.06
C GLU A 357 26.23 7.67 2.41
N ALA A 358 25.15 6.96 2.73
CA ALA A 358 25.04 6.17 3.94
C ALA A 358 26.09 5.04 3.97
N LEU A 359 26.29 4.34 2.85
CA LEU A 359 27.30 3.31 2.69
C LEU A 359 28.73 3.87 2.80
N LYS A 360 29.03 4.99 2.14
CA LYS A 360 30.33 5.69 2.25
C LYS A 360 30.67 6.04 3.70
N LEU A 361 29.67 6.51 4.45
CA LEU A 361 29.81 6.90 5.86
C LEU A 361 29.72 5.72 6.84
N ARG A 362 29.60 4.48 6.35
CA ARG A 362 29.42 3.26 7.16
C ARG A 362 28.29 3.37 8.18
N LYS A 363 27.20 4.06 7.81
CA LYS A 363 26.01 4.15 8.63
C LYS A 363 25.27 2.81 8.64
N ASN A 364 24.47 2.57 9.68
CA ASN A 364 23.65 1.37 9.80
C ASN A 364 22.54 1.37 8.75
N VAL A 365 22.88 0.90 7.54
CA VAL A 365 21.93 0.61 6.47
C VAL A 365 21.56 -0.86 6.58
N ILE A 366 20.28 -1.17 6.80
CA ILE A 366 19.82 -2.54 6.56
C ILE A 366 19.77 -2.71 5.05
N VAL A 367 20.76 -3.43 4.53
CA VAL A 367 20.80 -3.83 3.13
C VAL A 367 19.91 -5.04 2.98
N TRP A 368 18.60 -4.80 2.94
CA TRP A 368 17.66 -5.79 2.46
C TRP A 368 17.05 -5.27 1.17
N GLU A 369 17.47 -5.89 0.08
CA GLU A 369 17.08 -5.54 -1.27
C GLU A 369 16.55 -6.79 -1.96
N ARG A 370 15.35 -6.66 -2.53
CA ARG A 370 14.84 -7.69 -3.43
C ARG A 370 15.75 -7.77 -4.65
N SER A 371 16.27 -8.96 -4.92
CA SER A 371 16.97 -9.20 -6.19
C SER A 371 15.99 -9.03 -7.37
N PRO A 372 16.42 -8.54 -8.54
CA PRO A 372 15.59 -8.61 -9.74
C PRO A 372 15.17 -10.06 -10.00
N ARG A 373 13.88 -10.31 -10.24
CA ARG A 373 13.44 -11.61 -10.79
C ARG A 373 13.91 -11.63 -12.24
N GLN A 374 14.90 -12.47 -12.53
CA GLN A 374 15.36 -12.68 -13.90
C GLN A 374 14.17 -13.17 -14.74
N LEU A 375 13.78 -12.39 -15.74
CA LEU A 375 12.81 -12.86 -16.72
C LEU A 375 13.51 -13.88 -17.62
N ALA A 376 12.77 -14.91 -18.04
CA ALA A 376 13.18 -15.70 -19.19
C ALA A 376 13.41 -14.75 -20.39
N PRO A 377 14.39 -15.00 -21.26
CA PRO A 377 14.60 -14.20 -22.46
C PRO A 377 13.28 -14.08 -23.23
N ILE A 378 12.96 -12.86 -23.67
CA ILE A 378 11.89 -12.65 -24.64
C ILE A 378 12.40 -13.29 -25.94
N GLU A 379 11.76 -14.38 -26.37
CA GLU A 379 12.02 -15.02 -27.68
C GLU A 379 11.61 -14.11 -28.85
#